data_AF-A0A6A9SIT6-F1
#
_entry.id   AF-A0A6A9SIT6-F1
#
_cell.length_a   1.000
_cell.length_b   1.000
_cell.length_c   1.000
_cell.angle_alpha   90.00
_cell.angle_beta   90.00
_cell.angle_gamma   90.00
#
_symmetry.space_group_name_H-M   'P 1'
#
loop_
_entity.id
_entity.type
_entity.pdbx_description
1 polymer ?
#
loop_
_entity_poly.entity_id
_entity_poly.type
_entity_poly.pdbx_seq_one_letter_code
_entity_poly.pdbx_strand_id
1 'polypeptide(L)'
;AAAADVGLQIAAVRTLAGPGHVIYSAFAGYYLGLAKFNPDDAGPIVVKGLVIAAVIHAVYNTVVTNLGMLTGPLGLPSGLVFIGFVVVYDGVLFYVLYRKLVAYRTAYERTDAGSYEDEPEREDAEFLVDLGAEDDGQ
;
A
#
# COMPACT_ATOMS: atom_id res chain seq x y z
N ALA A 1 -37.86 -8.59 -2.59
CA ALA A 1 -36.97 -7.68 -3.36
C ALA A 1 -36.00 -6.97 -2.43
N ALA A 2 -36.46 -6.00 -1.61
CA ALA A 2 -35.59 -5.20 -0.73
C ALA A 2 -34.61 -5.96 0.18
N ALA A 3 -35.01 -7.10 0.77
CA ALA A 3 -34.11 -7.91 1.61
C ALA A 3 -32.97 -8.60 0.82
N ALA A 4 -33.21 -8.95 -0.44
CA ALA A 4 -32.19 -9.52 -1.32
C ALA A 4 -31.19 -8.43 -1.77
N ASP A 5 -31.67 -7.21 -2.01
CA ASP A 5 -30.82 -6.06 -2.34
C ASP A 5 -29.91 -5.68 -1.17
N VAL A 6 -30.45 -5.63 0.06
CA VAL A 6 -29.67 -5.36 1.28
C VAL A 6 -28.68 -6.49 1.58
N GLY A 7 -29.09 -7.75 1.41
CA GLY A 7 -28.22 -8.91 1.59
C GLY A 7 -27.07 -8.96 0.58
N LEU A 8 -27.35 -8.70 -0.70
CA LEU A 8 -26.33 -8.61 -1.75
C LEU A 8 -25.36 -7.45 -1.50
N GLN A 9 -25.88 -6.30 -1.05
CA GLN A 9 -25.05 -5.15 -0.68
C GLN A 9 -24.12 -5.48 0.48
N ILE A 10 -24.60 -6.11 1.56
CA ILE A 10 -23.76 -6.49 2.71
C ILE A 10 -22.72 -7.55 2.32
N ALA A 11 -23.10 -8.56 1.54
CA ALA A 11 -22.19 -9.58 1.07
C ALA A 11 -21.12 -9.00 0.14
N ALA A 12 -21.51 -8.17 -0.83
CA ALA A 12 -20.58 -7.48 -1.72
C ALA A 12 -19.65 -6.53 -0.95
N VAL A 13 -20.15 -5.78 0.02
CA VAL A 13 -19.33 -4.92 0.90
C VAL A 13 -18.31 -5.75 1.66
N ARG A 14 -18.68 -6.90 2.24
CA ARG A 14 -17.72 -7.76 2.97
C ARG A 14 -16.72 -8.45 2.05
N THR A 15 -17.15 -8.94 0.89
CA THR A 15 -16.29 -9.63 -0.07
C THR A 15 -15.34 -8.66 -0.80
N LEU A 16 -15.77 -7.41 -1.04
CA LEU A 16 -14.97 -6.39 -1.73
C LEU A 16 -14.21 -5.44 -0.78
N ALA A 17 -14.60 -5.32 0.48
CA ALA A 17 -13.78 -4.62 1.48
C ALA A 17 -12.43 -5.31 1.73
N GLY A 18 -12.39 -6.64 1.62
CA GLY A 18 -11.15 -7.43 1.73
C GLY A 18 -10.06 -7.00 0.74
N PRO A 19 -10.33 -6.96 -0.58
CA PRO A 19 -9.43 -6.42 -1.60
C PRO A 19 -9.01 -4.95 -1.38
N GLY A 20 -9.92 -4.09 -0.94
CA GLY A 20 -9.62 -2.66 -0.72
C GLY A 20 -8.50 -2.46 0.31
N HIS A 21 -8.54 -3.18 1.44
CA HIS A 21 -7.47 -3.13 2.45
C HIS A 21 -6.10 -3.52 1.90
N VAL A 22 -6.05 -4.43 0.93
CA VAL A 22 -4.79 -4.83 0.28
C VAL A 22 -4.22 -3.66 -0.52
N ILE A 23 -5.03 -2.96 -1.31
CA ILE A 23 -4.56 -1.82 -2.10
C ILE A 23 -4.11 -0.68 -1.18
N TYR A 24 -4.87 -0.36 -0.12
CA TYR A 24 -4.52 0.74 0.79
C TYR A 24 -3.20 0.49 1.53
N SER A 25 -3.03 -0.73 2.05
CA SER A 25 -1.78 -1.14 2.70
C SER A 25 -0.62 -1.23 1.70
N ALA A 26 -0.87 -1.58 0.44
CA ALA A 26 0.15 -1.57 -0.60
C ALA A 26 0.64 -0.15 -0.96
N PHE A 27 -0.20 0.88 -0.87
CA PHE A 27 0.26 2.27 -0.97
C PHE A 27 1.21 2.62 0.18
N ALA A 28 0.86 2.30 1.43
CA ALA A 28 1.75 2.51 2.57
C ALA A 28 3.06 1.71 2.41
N GLY A 29 2.97 0.45 1.99
CA GLY A 29 4.12 -0.41 1.71
C GLY A 29 5.03 0.09 0.60
N TYR A 30 4.48 0.67 -0.47
CA TYR A 30 5.27 1.31 -1.53
C TYR A 30 6.15 2.44 -0.98
N TYR A 31 5.59 3.33 -0.16
CA TYR A 31 6.34 4.44 0.42
C TYR A 31 7.32 3.97 1.50
N LEU A 32 6.96 2.94 2.29
CA LEU A 32 7.89 2.33 3.23
C LEU A 32 9.08 1.68 2.51
N GLY A 33 8.83 0.98 1.41
CA GLY A 33 9.88 0.44 0.53
C GLY A 33 10.77 1.54 -0.01
N LEU A 34 10.20 2.64 -0.50
CA LEU A 34 10.96 3.80 -0.97
C LEU A 34 11.83 4.43 0.14
N ALA A 35 11.30 4.51 1.37
CA ALA A 35 12.01 5.05 2.52
C ALA A 35 13.25 4.23 2.90
N LYS A 36 13.21 2.89 2.74
CA LYS A 36 14.37 2.00 3.00
C LYS A 36 15.61 2.43 2.22
N PHE A 37 15.43 2.91 0.99
CA PHE A 37 16.53 3.30 0.11
C PHE A 37 16.80 4.81 0.09
N ASN A 38 16.13 5.59 0.95
CA ASN A 38 16.31 7.04 1.07
C ASN A 38 16.37 7.41 2.58
N PRO A 39 17.44 7.01 3.30
CA PRO A 39 17.50 7.10 4.76
C PRO A 39 17.41 8.55 5.28
N ASP A 40 18.00 9.50 4.57
CA ASP A 40 17.98 10.93 4.94
C ASP A 40 16.55 11.51 4.99
N ASP A 41 15.64 10.98 4.15
CA ASP A 41 14.26 11.42 4.02
C ASP A 41 13.24 10.35 4.51
N ALA A 42 13.69 9.30 5.20
CA ALA A 42 12.86 8.15 5.50
C ALA A 42 11.58 8.51 6.28
N GLY A 43 11.70 9.36 7.30
CA GLY A 43 10.58 9.82 8.12
C GLY A 43 9.48 10.50 7.29
N PRO A 44 9.78 11.60 6.59
CA PRO A 44 8.83 12.27 5.69
C PRO A 44 8.22 11.33 4.63
N ILE A 45 8.99 10.41 4.06
CA ILE A 45 8.49 9.46 3.04
C ILE A 45 7.47 8.49 3.66
N VAL A 46 7.75 7.94 4.83
CA VAL A 46 6.82 7.05 5.55
C VAL A 46 5.53 7.79 5.91
N VAL A 47 5.63 8.98 6.49
CA VAL A 47 4.46 9.81 6.86
C VAL A 47 3.61 10.11 5.63
N LYS A 48 4.24 10.47 4.51
CA LYS A 48 3.55 10.70 3.24
C LYS A 48 2.77 9.46 2.78
N GLY A 49 3.37 8.27 2.91
CA GLY A 49 2.71 7.00 2.61
C GLY A 49 1.47 6.75 3.47
N LEU A 50 1.60 6.93 4.79
CA LEU A 50 0.51 6.75 5.75
C LEU A 50 -0.63 7.75 5.50
N VAL A 51 -0.30 9.01 5.25
CA VAL A 51 -1.30 10.05 4.94
C VAL A 51 -2.04 9.70 3.66
N ILE A 52 -1.34 9.28 2.60
CA ILE A 52 -1.97 8.87 1.33
C ILE A 52 -2.90 7.68 1.57
N ALA A 53 -2.43 6.64 2.26
CA ALA A 53 -3.24 5.46 2.56
C ALA A 53 -4.48 5.82 3.40
N ALA A 54 -4.32 6.65 4.42
CA ALA A 54 -5.41 7.09 5.30
C ALA A 54 -6.45 7.93 4.55
N VAL A 55 -6.02 8.86 3.70
CA VAL A 55 -6.94 9.68 2.89
C VAL A 55 -7.71 8.82 1.90
N ILE A 56 -7.03 7.92 1.18
CA ILE A 56 -7.69 6.98 0.27
C ILE A 56 -8.70 6.12 1.03
N HIS A 57 -8.34 5.61 2.21
CA HIS A 57 -9.24 4.80 3.02
C HIS A 57 -10.45 5.61 3.51
N ALA A 58 -10.22 6.84 3.98
CA ALA A 58 -11.26 7.73 4.47
C ALA A 58 -12.25 8.09 3.36
N VAL A 59 -11.77 8.43 2.16
CA VAL A 59 -12.63 8.75 1.00
C VAL A 59 -13.55 7.59 0.66
N TYR A 60 -13.03 6.36 0.60
CA TYR A 60 -13.84 5.17 0.37
C TYR A 60 -14.95 5.04 1.42
N ASN A 61 -14.58 5.10 2.70
CA ASN A 61 -15.54 4.97 3.79
C ASN A 61 -16.59 6.09 3.76
N THR A 62 -16.20 7.32 3.49
CA THR A 62 -17.12 8.45 3.37
C THR A 62 -18.11 8.24 2.24
N VAL A 63 -17.66 7.86 1.04
CA VAL A 63 -18.57 7.67 -0.11
C VAL A 63 -19.51 6.49 0.14
N VAL A 64 -18.99 5.34 0.58
CA VAL A 64 -19.79 4.13 0.78
C VAL A 64 -20.80 4.31 1.92
N THR A 65 -20.42 4.98 3.02
CA THR A 65 -21.34 5.28 4.13
C THR A 65 -22.48 6.19 3.70
N ASN A 66 -22.20 7.16 2.83
CA ASN A 66 -23.19 8.16 2.39
C ASN A 66 -23.86 7.80 1.06
N LEU A 67 -23.66 6.59 0.54
CA LEU A 67 -24.12 6.20 -0.79
C LEU A 67 -25.64 6.30 -0.94
N GLY A 68 -26.40 5.98 0.11
CA GLY A 68 -27.86 6.12 0.11
C GLY A 68 -28.33 7.58 -0.03
N MET A 69 -27.63 8.52 0.60
CA MET A 69 -27.92 9.96 0.46
C MET A 69 -27.63 10.46 -0.96
N LEU A 70 -26.58 9.93 -1.61
CA LEU A 70 -26.21 10.29 -2.97
C LEU A 70 -27.14 9.69 -4.03
N THR A 71 -27.56 8.43 -3.83
CA THR A 71 -28.34 7.67 -4.83
C THR A 71 -29.86 7.87 -4.70
N GLY A 72 -30.35 8.14 -3.50
CA GLY A 72 -31.79 8.34 -3.22
C GLY A 72 -32.44 9.42 -4.09
N PRO A 73 -31.91 10.66 -4.15
CA PRO A 73 -32.45 11.73 -4.99
C PRO A 73 -32.42 11.44 -6.50
N LEU A 74 -31.52 10.54 -6.93
CA LEU A 74 -31.33 10.18 -8.34
C LEU A 74 -32.14 8.94 -8.75
N GLY A 75 -32.85 8.28 -7.82
CA GLY A 75 -33.59 7.05 -8.08
C GLY A 75 -32.70 5.87 -8.51
N LEU A 76 -31.40 5.92 -8.21
CA LEU A 76 -30.44 4.91 -8.63
C LEU A 76 -30.40 3.74 -7.64
N PRO A 77 -30.34 2.49 -8.12
CA PRO A 77 -30.15 1.33 -7.24
C PRO A 77 -28.75 1.39 -6.60
N SER A 78 -28.73 1.56 -5.28
CA SER A 78 -27.51 1.71 -4.47
C SER A 78 -26.51 0.58 -4.68
N GLY A 79 -26.99 -0.66 -4.86
CA GLY A 79 -26.15 -1.82 -5.12
C GLY A 79 -25.33 -1.74 -6.42
N LEU A 80 -25.93 -1.29 -7.51
CA LEU A 80 -25.21 -1.13 -8.79
C LEU A 80 -24.21 0.02 -8.72
N VAL A 81 -24.60 1.13 -8.11
CA VAL A 81 -23.70 2.28 -7.91
C VAL A 81 -22.53 1.89 -7.01
N PHE A 82 -22.77 1.09 -5.98
CA PHE A 82 -21.71 0.56 -5.11
C PHE A 82 -20.70 -0.26 -5.89
N ILE A 83 -21.16 -1.24 -6.68
CA ILE A 83 -20.27 -2.09 -7.48
C ILE A 83 -19.47 -1.25 -8.48
N GLY A 84 -20.14 -0.34 -9.20
CA GLY A 84 -19.48 0.55 -10.15
C GLY A 84 -18.44 1.45 -9.48
N PHE A 85 -18.76 1.99 -8.30
CA PHE A 85 -17.83 2.77 -7.50
C PHE A 85 -16.60 1.95 -7.10
N VAL A 86 -16.78 0.75 -6.54
CA VAL A 86 -15.66 -0.12 -6.14
C VAL A 86 -14.74 -0.42 -7.33
N VAL A 87 -15.30 -0.84 -8.47
CA VAL A 87 -14.52 -1.17 -9.66
C VAL A 87 -13.70 0.02 -10.15
N VAL A 88 -14.31 1.20 -10.22
CA VAL A 88 -13.63 2.42 -10.67
C VAL A 88 -12.59 2.86 -9.64
N TYR A 89 -12.95 2.89 -8.36
CA TYR A 89 -12.09 3.36 -7.28
C TYR A 89 -10.86 2.49 -7.13
N ASP A 90 -11.05 1.18 -6.95
CA ASP A 90 -9.96 0.22 -6.80
C ASP A 90 -9.16 0.11 -8.09
N GLY A 91 -9.82 0.13 -9.26
CA GLY A 91 -9.15 0.07 -10.56
C GLY A 91 -8.22 1.27 -10.80
N VAL A 92 -8.67 2.49 -10.50
CA VAL A 92 -7.85 3.71 -10.62
C VAL A 92 -6.66 3.65 -9.65
N LEU A 93 -6.91 3.29 -8.40
CA LEU A 93 -5.86 3.19 -7.38
C LEU A 93 -4.84 2.11 -7.71
N PHE A 94 -5.30 0.94 -8.13
CA PHE A 94 -4.45 -0.15 -8.59
C PHE A 94 -3.60 0.27 -9.78
N TYR A 95 -4.18 0.96 -10.76
CA TYR A 95 -3.43 1.47 -11.92
C TYR A 95 -2.35 2.48 -11.50
N VAL A 96 -2.68 3.42 -10.63
CA VAL A 96 -1.72 4.40 -10.09
C VAL A 96 -0.58 3.71 -9.34
N LEU A 97 -0.92 2.77 -8.46
CA LEU A 97 0.06 1.99 -7.70
C LEU A 97 0.95 1.15 -8.61
N TYR A 98 0.36 0.48 -9.59
CA TYR A 98 1.09 -0.30 -10.59
C TYR A 98 2.12 0.55 -11.33
N ARG A 99 1.73 1.74 -11.81
CA ARG A 99 2.67 2.66 -12.47
C ARG A 99 3.82 3.08 -11.56
N LYS A 100 3.54 3.35 -10.28
CA LYS A 100 4.56 3.69 -9.28
C LYS A 100 5.52 2.53 -9.06
N LEU A 101 5.01 1.30 -8.93
CA LEU A 101 5.83 0.10 -8.75
C LEU A 101 6.74 -0.17 -9.96
N VAL A 102 6.23 0.01 -11.18
CA VAL A 102 7.04 -0.14 -12.41
C VAL A 102 8.15 0.92 -12.47
N ALA A 103 7.83 2.17 -12.16
CA ALA A 103 8.83 3.24 -12.12
C ALA A 103 9.91 2.97 -11.06
N TYR A 104 9.48 2.52 -9.88
CA TYR A 104 10.37 2.17 -8.79
C TYR A 104 11.29 0.99 -9.12
N ARG A 105 10.73 -0.10 -9.69
CA ARG A 105 11.50 -1.25 -10.16
C ARG A 105 12.57 -0.85 -11.18
N THR A 106 12.19 -0.01 -12.14
CA THR A 106 13.12 0.47 -13.17
C THR A 106 14.26 1.30 -12.57
N ALA A 107 14.00 2.07 -11.51
CA ALA A 107 15.04 2.81 -10.80
C ALA A 107 15.96 1.85 -10.01
N TYR A 108 15.38 0.90 -9.29
CA TYR A 108 16.11 -0.10 -8.50
C TYR A 108 17.07 -0.94 -9.36
N GLU A 109 16.61 -1.40 -10.52
CA GLU A 109 17.42 -2.18 -11.48
C GLU A 109 18.56 -1.35 -12.11
N ARG A 110 18.41 -0.02 -12.21
CA ARG A 110 19.44 0.86 -12.79
C ARG A 110 20.55 1.24 -11.81
N THR A 111 20.25 1.26 -10.52
CA THR A 111 21.20 1.69 -9.49
C THR A 111 21.91 0.52 -8.82
N ASP A 112 21.69 -0.72 -9.30
CA ASP A 112 22.20 -1.96 -8.68
C ASP A 112 21.96 -2.00 -7.17
N ALA A 113 20.84 -1.45 -6.70
CA ALA A 113 20.60 -1.25 -5.26
C ALA A 113 20.43 -2.58 -4.47
N GLY A 114 20.57 -3.73 -5.12
CA GLY A 114 20.66 -5.04 -4.49
C GLY A 114 22.04 -5.33 -3.87
N SER A 115 23.11 -4.69 -4.32
CA SER A 115 24.46 -4.88 -3.76
C SER A 115 24.65 -4.22 -2.38
N TYR A 116 23.79 -3.25 -2.01
CA TYR A 116 23.80 -2.59 -0.70
C TYR A 116 23.40 -3.51 0.48
N GLU A 117 22.75 -4.65 0.23
CA GLU A 117 22.43 -5.66 1.26
C GLU A 117 23.59 -6.62 1.53
N ASP A 118 24.61 -6.68 0.65
CA ASP A 118 25.75 -7.61 0.78
C ASP A 118 26.95 -7.00 1.53
N GLU A 119 27.08 -5.68 1.65
CA GLU A 119 28.28 -5.03 2.22
C GLU A 119 28.23 -4.64 3.72
N PRO A 120 27.11 -4.31 4.39
CA PRO A 120 27.18 -3.73 5.74
C PRO A 120 27.28 -4.78 6.87
N GLU A 121 27.15 -6.08 6.57
CA GLU A 121 27.23 -7.19 7.54
C GLU A 121 28.53 -8.02 7.40
N ARG A 122 29.34 -7.73 6.37
CA ARG A 122 30.63 -8.41 6.13
C ARG A 122 31.79 -7.67 6.80
N GLU A 123 31.82 -6.33 6.78
CA GLU A 123 32.92 -5.56 7.39
C GLU A 123 32.97 -5.72 8.92
N ASP A 124 31.82 -5.74 9.58
CA ASP A 124 31.67 -5.94 11.04
C ASP A 124 31.88 -7.40 11.44
N ALA A 125 31.45 -8.37 10.62
CA ALA A 125 31.78 -9.77 10.85
C ALA A 125 33.28 -10.05 10.65
N GLU A 126 33.91 -9.48 9.63
CA GLU A 126 35.34 -9.63 9.34
C GLU A 126 36.20 -8.90 10.38
N PHE A 127 35.78 -7.70 10.82
CA PHE A 127 36.42 -6.96 11.93
C PHE A 127 36.32 -7.69 13.28
N LEU A 128 35.19 -8.32 13.58
CA LEU A 128 35.03 -9.13 14.80
C LEU A 128 35.84 -10.44 14.75
N VAL A 129 36.02 -11.02 13.55
CA VAL A 129 36.89 -12.18 13.34
C VAL A 129 38.36 -11.81 13.51
N ASP A 130 38.78 -10.63 13.03
CA ASP A 130 40.16 -10.15 13.17
C ASP A 130 40.52 -9.84 14.63
N LEU A 131 39.62 -9.15 15.36
CA LEU A 131 39.76 -8.91 16.80
C LEU A 131 39.79 -10.19 17.64
N GLY A 132 39.09 -11.24 17.21
CA GLY A 132 39.11 -12.55 17.87
C GLY A 132 40.37 -13.37 17.58
N ALA A 133 41.06 -13.10 16.46
CA ALA A 133 42.29 -13.79 16.08
C ALA A 133 43.55 -13.18 16.73
N GLU A 134 43.50 -11.92 17.16
CA GLU A 134 44.61 -11.24 17.83
C GLU A 134 44.73 -11.57 19.33
N ASP A 135 43.68 -12.06 20.00
CA ASP A 135 43.65 -12.31 21.45
C ASP A 135 44.13 -13.73 21.86
N ASP A 136 44.08 -14.72 20.95
CA ASP A 136 44.47 -16.11 21.22
C ASP A 136 45.99 -16.38 21.04
N GLY A 137 46.78 -15.32 20.90
CA GLY A 137 48.17 -15.38 20.47
C GLY A 137 49.23 -14.91 21.47
N GLN A 138 49.09 -15.12 22.79
CA GLN A 138 50.20 -14.99 23.77
C GLN A 138 50.14 -16.02 24.91
#